data_AF-A0A4Y8C1L3-F1
#
_entry.id   AF-A0A4Y8C1L3-F1
#
_cell.length_a   1.000
_cell.length_b   1.000
_cell.length_c   1.000
_cell.angle_alpha   90.00
_cell.angle_beta   90.00
_cell.angle_gamma   90.00
#
_symmetry.space_group_name_H-M   'P 1'
#
loop_
_entity.id
_entity.type
_entity.pdbx_description
1 polymer ?
#
loop_
_entity_poly.entity_id
_entity_poly.type
_entity_poly.pdbx_seq_one_letter_code
_entity_poly.pdbx_strand_id
1 'polypeptide(L)' 'AFPFLILIVVLLPLSKIIVGTSIGTNAAIVPLAIGIAPYLAKMLESAFKEIDKGIIEAAKSYGASNIQIIFKVIFS' A
#
# COMPACT_ATOMS: atom_id res chain seq x y z
N ALA A 1 18.80 -1.65 -8.59
CA ALA A 1 17.58 -1.01 -9.11
C ALA A 1 17.41 -1.36 -10.59
N PHE A 2 16.62 -2.40 -10.89
CA PHE A 2 16.01 -2.69 -12.20
C PHE A 2 14.61 -3.39 -12.12
N PRO A 3 13.91 -3.52 -10.96
CA PRO A 3 12.71 -4.33 -10.88
C PRO A 3 11.47 -3.69 -11.52
N PHE A 4 11.44 -2.37 -11.72
CA PHE A 4 10.24 -1.66 -12.19
C PHE A 4 9.91 -1.97 -13.66
N LEU A 5 10.92 -2.01 -14.54
CA LEU A 5 10.74 -2.37 -15.93
C LEU A 5 10.22 -3.80 -16.08
N ILE A 6 10.79 -4.73 -15.31
CA ILE A 6 10.36 -6.13 -15.29
C ILE A 6 8.93 -6.23 -14.74
N LEU A 7 8.61 -5.49 -13.69
CA LEU A 7 7.27 -5.45 -13.09
C LEU A 7 6.21 -4.96 -14.10
N ILE A 8 6.52 -3.95 -14.92
CA ILE A 8 5.61 -3.47 -15.98
C ILE A 8 5.32 -4.61 -16.98
N VAL A 9 6.35 -5.32 -17.43
CA VAL A 9 6.20 -6.43 -18.38
C VAL A 9 5.38 -7.59 -17.77
N VAL A 10 5.63 -7.92 -16.50
CA VAL A 10 4.89 -8.97 -15.77
C VAL A 10 3.42 -8.60 -15.58
N LEU A 11 3.10 -7.31 -15.50
CA LEU A 11 1.74 -6.81 -15.28
C LEU A 11 0.94 -6.57 -16.58
N LEU A 12 1.54 -6.70 -17.77
CA LEU A 12 0.83 -6.61 -19.06
C LEU A 12 -0.42 -7.50 -19.19
N PRO A 13 -0.41 -8.79 -18.77
CA PRO A 13 -1.62 -9.61 -18.79
C PRO A 13 -2.67 -9.11 -17.80
N LEU A 14 -2.25 -8.57 -16.65
CA LEU A 14 -3.15 -8.01 -15.65
C LEU A 14 -3.83 -6.73 -16.18
N SER A 15 -3.09 -5.85 -16.86
CA SER A 15 -3.66 -4.69 -17.54
C SER A 15 -4.73 -5.10 -18.55
N LYS A 16 -4.50 -6.19 -19.30
CA LYS A 16 -5.48 -6.72 -20.26
C LYS A 16 -6.74 -7.24 -19.58
N ILE A 17 -6.63 -7.88 -18.43
CA ILE A 17 -7.80 -8.39 -17.68
C ILE A 17 -8.62 -7.24 -17.09
N ILE A 18 -7.97 -6.21 -16.55
CA ILE A 18 -8.64 -5.10 -15.86
C ILE A 18 -9.22 -4.08 -16.86
N VAL A 19 -8.44 -3.72 -17.88
CA VAL A 19 -8.75 -2.61 -18.81
C VAL A 19 -9.22 -3.11 -20.18
N GLY A 20 -9.04 -4.41 -20.48
CA GLY A 20 -9.35 -5.01 -21.78
C GLY A 20 -8.23 -4.87 -22.82
N THR A 21 -7.21 -4.04 -22.55
CA THR A 21 -6.08 -3.78 -23.46
C THR A 21 -4.75 -3.77 -22.71
N SER A 22 -3.66 -4.08 -23.42
CA SER A 22 -2.28 -3.95 -22.90
C SER A 22 -1.55 -2.73 -23.45
N ILE A 23 -2.23 -1.90 -24.25
CA ILE A 23 -1.64 -0.75 -24.97
C ILE A 23 -2.50 0.49 -24.75
N GLY A 24 -1.82 1.63 -24.59
CA GLY A 24 -2.43 2.94 -24.38
C GLY A 24 -2.36 3.41 -22.94
N THR A 25 -2.73 4.67 -22.72
CA THR A 25 -2.61 5.35 -21.42
C THR A 25 -3.32 4.58 -20.31
N ASN A 26 -4.54 4.08 -20.55
CA ASN A 26 -5.31 3.35 -19.55
C ASN A 26 -4.64 2.04 -19.12
N ALA A 27 -4.02 1.32 -20.06
CA ALA A 27 -3.30 0.08 -19.76
C ALA A 27 -2.00 0.32 -18.99
N ALA A 28 -1.36 1.48 -19.19
CA ALA A 28 -0.13 1.89 -18.50
C ALA A 28 -0.40 2.34 -17.05
N ILE A 29 -1.61 2.83 -16.73
CA ILE A 29 -1.97 3.24 -15.36
C ILE A 29 -1.84 2.07 -14.37
N VAL A 30 -2.24 0.86 -14.78
CA VAL A 30 -2.24 -0.33 -13.92
C VAL A 30 -0.84 -0.67 -13.36
N PRO A 31 0.20 -0.90 -14.19
CA PRO A 31 1.52 -1.22 -13.67
C PRO A 31 2.18 -0.03 -12.94
N LEU A 32 1.85 1.21 -13.30
CA LEU A 32 2.34 2.39 -12.59
C LEU A 32 1.77 2.48 -11.16
N ALA A 33 0.47 2.29 -11.00
CA ALA A 33 -0.22 2.31 -9.71
C ALA A 33 0.27 1.17 -8.78
N ILE A 34 0.48 -0.03 -9.33
CA ILE A 34 1.02 -1.15 -8.56
C ILE A 34 2.50 -0.92 -8.25
N GLY A 35 3.25 -0.38 -9.20
CA GLY A 35 4.68 -0.11 -9.02
C GLY A 35 4.96 0.88 -7.89
N ILE A 36 4.10 1.88 -7.67
CA ILE A 36 4.27 2.84 -6.58
C ILE A 36 3.90 2.26 -5.19
N ALA A 37 3.17 1.14 -5.13
CA ALA A 37 2.67 0.57 -3.88
C ALA A 37 3.78 0.24 -2.84
N PRO A 38 4.92 -0.39 -3.19
CA PRO A 38 5.98 -0.67 -2.23
C PRO A 38 6.65 0.61 -1.68
N TYR A 39 6.71 1.66 -2.49
CA TYR A 39 7.22 2.95 -2.06
C TYR A 39 6.27 3.61 -1.05
N LEU A 40 4.98 3.65 -1.37
CA LEU A 40 3.95 4.16 -0.46
C LEU A 40 3.88 3.33 0.84
N ALA A 41 3.99 2.01 0.75
CA ALA A 41 4.00 1.14 1.93
C ALA A 41 5.13 1.50 2.90
N LYS A 42 6.35 1.71 2.38
CA LYS A 42 7.49 2.16 3.20
C LYS A 42 7.28 3.55 3.79
N MET A 43 6.69 4.47 3.02
CA MET A 43 6.38 5.82 3.49
C MET A 43 5.40 5.78 4.67
N LEU A 44 4.32 5.01 4.53
CA LEU A 44 3.32 4.82 5.59
C LEU A 44 3.90 4.06 6.79
N GLU A 45 4.72 3.03 6.56
CA GLU A 45 5.40 2.30 7.64
C GLU A 45 6.28 3.23 8.49
N SER A 46 7.03 4.12 7.85
CA SER A 46 7.82 5.13 8.56
C SER A 46 6.94 6.08 9.37
N ALA A 47 5.85 6.58 8.79
CA ALA A 47 4.90 7.45 9.51
C ALA A 47 4.28 6.75 10.73
N PHE A 48 3.90 5.47 10.60
CA PHE A 48 3.33 4.71 11.72
C PHE A 48 4.36 4.35 12.80
N LYS A 49 5.65 4.30 12.46
CA LYS A 49 6.72 4.07 13.46
C LYS A 49 6.98 5.29 14.35
N GLU A 50 6.57 6.48 13.93
CA GLU A 50 6.68 7.70 14.75
C GLU A 50 5.63 7.76 15.86
N ILE A 51 4.59 6.92 15.79
CA ILE A 51 3.54 6.84 16.80
C ILE A 51 4.10 6.19 18.06
N ASP A 52 3.88 6.83 19.20
CA ASP A 52 4.31 6.33 20.51
C ASP A 52 3.64 4.98 20.82
N LYS A 53 4.47 3.99 21.11
CA LYS A 53 4.04 2.66 21.53
C LYS A 53 3.20 2.69 22.80
N GLY A 54 3.42 3.68 23.69
CA GLY A 54 2.62 3.88 24.90
C GLY A 54 1.14 4.11 24.61
N ILE A 55 0.80 4.79 23.51
CA ILE A 55 -0.59 5.00 23.08
C ILE A 55 -1.22 3.67 22.63
N ILE A 56 -0.44 2.83 21.92
CA ILE A 56 -0.88 1.50 21.47
C ILE A 56 -1.09 0.56 22.66
N GLU A 57 -0.17 0.56 23.64
CA GLU A 57 -0.26 -0.24 24.86
C GLU A 57 -1.42 0.20 25.76
N ALA A 58 -1.66 1.51 25.88
CA ALA A 58 -2.84 2.05 26.55
C ALA A 58 -4.13 1.57 25.86
N ALA A 59 -4.24 1.72 24.53
CA ALA A 59 -5.40 1.26 23.77
C ALA A 59 -5.67 -0.25 23.94
N LYS A 60 -4.63 -1.08 23.93
CA LYS A 60 -4.75 -2.52 24.22
C LYS A 60 -5.24 -2.79 25.64
N SER A 61 -4.76 -2.02 26.63
CA SER A 61 -5.17 -2.16 28.03
C SER A 61 -6.63 -1.77 28.26
N TYR A 62 -7.17 -0.85 27.44
CA TYR A 62 -8.61 -0.54 27.39
C TYR A 62 -9.46 -1.61 26.67
N GLY A 63 -8.85 -2.69 26.18
CA GLY A 63 -9.56 -3.77 25.47
C GLY A 63 -9.83 -3.48 23.99
N ALA A 64 -9.14 -2.51 23.37
CA ALA A 64 -9.31 -2.23 21.95
C ALA A 64 -8.78 -3.39 21.08
N SER A 65 -9.59 -3.81 20.10
CA SER A 65 -9.18 -4.78 19.09
C SER A 65 -8.13 -4.19 18.13
N ASN A 66 -7.33 -5.04 17.48
CA ASN A 66 -6.30 -4.59 16.53
C ASN A 66 -6.86 -3.68 15.41
N ILE A 67 -8.07 -3.96 14.92
CA ILE A 67 -8.74 -3.12 13.90
C ILE A 67 -9.07 -1.74 14.48
N GLN A 68 -9.56 -1.67 15.73
CA GLN A 68 -9.81 -0.39 16.39
C GLN A 68 -8.52 0.39 16.63
N ILE A 69 -7.42 -0.27 16.99
CA ILE A 69 -6.12 0.39 17.13
C ILE A 69 -5.67 0.99 15.79
N ILE A 70 -5.79 0.24 14.70
CA ILE A 70 -5.41 0.74 13.37
C ILE A 70 -6.30 1.93 12.98
N PHE A 71 -7.62 1.76 12.93
CA PHE A 71 -8.52 2.78 12.35
C PHE A 71 -8.89 3.93 13.30
N LYS A 72 -8.81 3.75 14.63
CA LYS A 72 -9.23 4.78 15.60
C LYS A 72 -8.07 5.37 16.41
N VAL A 73 -6.90 4.75 16.41
CA VAL A 73 -5.75 5.24 17.21
C VAL A 73 -4.60 5.64 16.29
N ILE A 74 -4.26 4.81 15.30
CA ILE A 74 -3.16 5.12 14.36
C ILE A 74 -3.58 6.14 13.29
N PHE A 75 -4.83 6.05 12.80
CA PHE A 75 -5.36 6.97 11.80
C PHE A 75 -6.10 8.20 12.39
N SER A 76 -6.18 8.33 13.72
CA SER A 76 -6.78 9.48 14.41
C SER A 76 -5.72 10.48 14.82
#